data_AF-I0JKY7-F1
#
_entry.id   AF-I0JKY7-F1
#
_cell.length_a   1.000
_cell.length_b   1.000
_cell.length_c   1.000
_cell.angle_alpha   90.00
_cell.angle_beta   90.00
_cell.angle_gamma   90.00
#
_symmetry.space_group_name_H-M   'P 1'
#
loop_
_entity.id
_entity.type
_entity.pdbx_description
1 polymer ?
#
loop_
_entity_poly.entity_id
_entity_poly.type
_entity_poly.pdbx_seq_one_letter_code
_entity_poly.pdbx_strand_id
1 'polypeptide(L)'
;MKQIYAFESQEEYMKHQDTIEKFTEKLKTYQQVLEEKYALNTLPKGIVWTSENLATTFFSEVPVPAYTEGDVIYISPDLSAWRRLLAEQVEGLNISEVEDFFAHCSDDCLFTILAQELTHHANLFVEEFDGDRKLNTWFEEGMCNYLSRKHLLDNAEFKELTNIEVELVEIFKDKYGQHSLDELESNFPQSSSLTHRMFDYWRSYLIVEFLVEVRANNDLDWIFSEYNNWDRAGRTVPLLQYFEMENFFN
;
A
#
# COMPACT_ATOMS: atom_id res chain seq x y z
N MET A 1 10.30 -5.74 16.71
CA MET A 1 9.01 -6.35 16.37
C MET A 1 9.02 -7.83 16.76
N LYS A 2 7.99 -8.32 17.46
CA LYS A 2 7.81 -9.77 17.70
C LYS A 2 7.39 -10.47 16.41
N GLN A 3 7.79 -11.72 16.22
CA GLN A 3 7.30 -12.59 15.13
C GLN A 3 6.29 -13.56 15.73
N ILE A 4 5.05 -13.51 15.28
CA ILE A 4 3.93 -14.33 15.76
C ILE A 4 3.48 -15.20 14.59
N TYR A 5 3.43 -16.51 14.79
CA TYR A 5 3.03 -17.48 13.76
C TYR A 5 1.64 -18.02 14.11
N ALA A 6 0.64 -17.66 13.33
CA ALA A 6 -0.76 -18.04 13.52
C ALA A 6 -1.24 -18.84 12.32
N PHE A 7 -0.98 -20.14 12.32
CA PHE A 7 -1.40 -21.08 11.27
C PHE A 7 -2.28 -22.17 11.89
N GLU A 8 -3.19 -22.74 11.12
CA GLU A 8 -4.11 -23.78 11.63
C GLU A 8 -3.39 -25.11 11.89
N SER A 9 -2.25 -25.32 11.24
CA SER A 9 -1.42 -26.51 11.44
C SER A 9 0.07 -26.21 11.35
N GLN A 10 0.88 -27.07 11.95
CA GLN A 10 2.34 -27.01 11.83
C GLN A 10 2.80 -27.21 10.37
N GLU A 11 2.13 -28.09 9.62
CA GLU A 11 2.46 -28.35 8.22
C GLU A 11 2.29 -27.09 7.37
N GLU A 12 1.23 -26.33 7.60
CA GLU A 12 0.99 -25.05 6.93
C GLU A 12 2.09 -24.03 7.23
N TYR A 13 2.45 -23.85 8.51
CA TYR A 13 3.59 -23.01 8.88
C TYR A 13 4.88 -23.43 8.18
N MET A 14 5.19 -24.73 8.16
CA MET A 14 6.42 -25.26 7.55
C MET A 14 6.49 -25.00 6.03
N LYS A 15 5.36 -24.85 5.33
CA LYS A 15 5.34 -24.48 3.89
C LYS A 15 5.86 -23.06 3.65
N HIS A 16 5.73 -22.18 4.64
CA HIS A 16 6.04 -20.76 4.50
C HIS A 16 7.25 -20.31 5.33
N GLN A 17 7.85 -21.20 6.13
CA GLN A 17 8.93 -20.88 7.05
C GLN A 17 10.10 -20.16 6.35
N ASP A 18 10.58 -20.70 5.22
CA ASP A 18 11.71 -20.11 4.49
C ASP A 18 11.42 -18.69 4.00
N THR A 19 10.21 -18.45 3.47
CA THR A 19 9.76 -17.13 3.03
C THR A 19 9.67 -16.15 4.21
N ILE A 20 9.10 -16.59 5.34
CA ILE A 20 8.99 -15.77 6.54
C ILE A 20 10.37 -15.39 7.09
N GLU A 21 11.31 -16.33 7.15
CA GLU A 21 12.68 -16.09 7.60
C GLU A 21 13.39 -15.08 6.68
N LYS A 22 13.31 -15.29 5.36
CA LYS A 22 13.85 -14.37 4.35
C LYS A 22 13.27 -12.97 4.49
N PHE A 23 11.95 -12.84 4.61
CA PHE A 23 11.30 -11.54 4.75
C PHE A 23 11.64 -10.87 6.08
N THR A 24 11.72 -11.62 7.17
CA THR A 24 12.12 -11.08 8.47
C THR A 24 13.53 -10.50 8.42
N GLU A 25 14.46 -11.12 7.68
CA GLU A 25 15.80 -10.58 7.48
C GLU A 25 15.78 -9.34 6.60
N LYS A 26 15.11 -9.40 5.43
CA LYS A 26 15.02 -8.27 4.50
C LYS A 26 14.34 -7.05 5.14
N LEU A 27 13.31 -7.26 5.97
CA LEU A 27 12.58 -6.21 6.67
C LEU A 27 13.46 -5.43 7.66
N LYS A 28 14.44 -6.06 8.30
CA LYS A 28 15.39 -5.33 9.17
C LYS A 28 16.17 -4.28 8.39
N THR A 29 16.53 -4.58 7.14
CA THR A 29 17.26 -3.64 6.28
C THR A 29 16.37 -2.46 5.90
N TYR A 30 15.13 -2.74 5.51
CA TYR A 30 14.17 -1.67 5.18
C TYR A 30 13.78 -0.83 6.41
N GLN A 31 13.63 -1.46 7.58
CA GLN A 31 13.40 -0.78 8.85
C GLN A 31 14.49 0.27 9.13
N GLN A 32 15.77 -0.07 8.91
CA GLN A 32 16.87 0.89 9.08
C GLN A 32 16.74 2.09 8.14
N VAL A 33 16.31 1.87 6.89
CA VAL A 33 16.04 2.97 5.95
C VAL A 33 14.95 3.89 6.50
N LEU A 34 13.87 3.33 7.03
CA LEU A 34 12.77 4.11 7.63
C LEU A 34 13.21 4.86 8.90
N GLU A 35 14.01 4.23 9.76
CA GLU A 35 14.56 4.86 10.97
C GLU A 35 15.48 6.05 10.63
N GLU A 36 16.34 5.88 9.62
CA GLU A 36 17.35 6.90 9.25
C GLU A 36 16.75 8.06 8.46
N LYS A 37 15.79 7.79 7.57
CA LYS A 37 15.32 8.77 6.57
C LYS A 37 13.88 9.20 6.76
N TYR A 38 13.05 8.39 7.40
CA TYR A 38 11.60 8.57 7.39
C TYR A 38 10.99 8.60 8.79
N ALA A 39 11.78 8.97 9.80
CA ALA A 39 11.32 9.18 11.16
C ALA A 39 10.50 8.01 11.74
N LEU A 40 10.86 6.76 11.44
CA LEU A 40 10.30 5.60 12.14
C LEU A 40 10.87 5.55 13.56
N ASN A 41 10.21 6.22 14.51
CA ASN A 41 10.69 6.32 15.89
C ASN A 41 10.06 5.26 16.80
N THR A 42 8.90 4.72 16.42
CA THR A 42 8.18 3.69 17.17
C THR A 42 7.92 2.50 16.26
N LEU A 43 8.45 1.34 16.64
CA LEU A 43 8.23 0.10 15.90
C LEU A 43 6.89 -0.54 16.28
N PRO A 44 6.23 -1.25 15.36
CA PRO A 44 5.10 -2.09 15.72
C PRO A 44 5.50 -3.15 16.76
N LYS A 45 4.54 -3.53 17.59
CA LYS A 45 4.70 -4.57 18.61
C LYS A 45 5.06 -5.90 17.99
N GLY A 46 4.55 -6.22 16.81
CA GLY A 46 4.91 -7.43 16.08
C GLY A 46 4.24 -7.59 14.73
N ILE A 47 4.63 -8.67 14.07
CA ILE A 47 4.08 -9.14 12.80
C ILE A 47 3.42 -10.50 13.08
N VAL A 48 2.17 -10.63 12.68
CA VAL A 48 1.41 -11.88 12.69
C VAL A 48 1.45 -12.47 11.29
N TRP A 49 2.25 -13.52 11.15
CA TRP A 49 2.29 -14.37 9.96
C TRP A 49 1.15 -15.37 10.02
N THR A 50 0.28 -15.37 9.02
CA THR A 50 -0.92 -16.19 9.05
C THR A 50 -1.36 -16.64 7.66
N SER A 51 -2.37 -17.51 7.59
CA SER A 51 -2.95 -17.92 6.31
C SER A 51 -3.83 -16.82 5.72
N GLU A 52 -4.00 -16.82 4.40
CA GLU A 52 -4.93 -15.92 3.71
C GLU A 52 -6.32 -15.95 4.35
N ASN A 53 -6.83 -17.15 4.65
CA ASN A 53 -8.14 -17.33 5.24
C ASN A 53 -8.25 -16.73 6.65
N LEU A 54 -7.26 -16.98 7.52
CA LEU A 54 -7.27 -16.44 8.87
C LEU A 54 -7.16 -14.90 8.86
N ALA A 55 -6.30 -14.34 8.00
CA ALA A 55 -6.16 -12.89 7.85
C ALA A 55 -7.47 -12.21 7.44
N THR A 56 -8.20 -12.80 6.48
CA THR A 56 -9.34 -12.14 5.82
C THR A 56 -10.71 -12.51 6.39
N THR A 57 -10.80 -13.54 7.24
CA THR A 57 -12.10 -14.02 7.78
C THR A 57 -12.15 -14.21 9.30
N PHE A 58 -11.00 -14.35 9.96
CA PHE A 58 -10.94 -14.56 11.42
C PHE A 58 -10.39 -13.36 12.16
N PHE A 59 -9.26 -12.81 11.71
CA PHE A 59 -8.64 -11.64 12.34
C PHE A 59 -9.21 -10.32 11.83
N SER A 60 -9.81 -10.31 10.64
CA SER A 60 -10.43 -9.14 10.01
C SER A 60 -11.52 -9.58 9.04
N GLU A 61 -12.27 -8.61 8.52
CA GLU A 61 -13.21 -8.75 7.39
C GLU A 61 -12.67 -8.07 6.12
N VAL A 62 -11.43 -7.57 6.15
CA VAL A 62 -10.75 -6.95 5.01
C VAL A 62 -10.37 -8.05 4.00
N PRO A 63 -10.70 -7.90 2.71
CA PRO A 63 -10.47 -8.95 1.70
C PRO A 63 -9.01 -9.05 1.23
N VAL A 64 -8.09 -8.28 1.84
CA VAL A 64 -6.66 -8.28 1.52
C VAL A 64 -5.91 -8.93 2.68
N PRO A 65 -5.08 -9.96 2.44
CA PRO A 65 -4.39 -10.70 3.50
C PRO A 65 -3.10 -9.98 3.96
N ALA A 66 -3.12 -8.64 3.98
CA ALA A 66 -2.16 -7.77 4.63
C ALA A 66 -2.86 -6.51 5.11
N TYR A 67 -2.60 -6.12 6.35
CA TYR A 67 -3.09 -4.87 6.94
C TYR A 67 -2.40 -4.61 8.29
N THR A 68 -2.47 -3.37 8.75
CA THR A 68 -2.02 -2.96 10.08
C THR A 68 -3.22 -2.62 10.95
N GLU A 69 -3.32 -3.24 12.13
CA GLU A 69 -4.35 -2.95 13.14
C GLU A 69 -3.65 -2.50 14.43
N GLY A 70 -3.74 -1.20 14.73
CA GLY A 70 -3.00 -0.58 15.83
C GLY A 70 -1.49 -0.73 15.64
N ASP A 71 -0.82 -1.39 16.60
CA ASP A 71 0.64 -1.61 16.56
C ASP A 71 1.04 -2.99 16.00
N VAL A 72 0.17 -3.67 15.26
CA VAL A 72 0.39 -5.04 14.79
C VAL A 72 0.13 -5.15 13.30
N ILE A 73 1.12 -5.66 12.58
CA ILE A 73 1.03 -5.97 11.16
C ILE A 73 0.54 -7.42 11.01
N TYR A 74 -0.45 -7.65 10.15
CA TYR A 74 -0.93 -8.96 9.76
C TYR A 74 -0.55 -9.18 8.30
N ILE A 75 -0.01 -10.36 7.96
CA ILE A 75 0.28 -10.69 6.56
C ILE A 75 0.28 -12.19 6.31
N SER A 76 -0.19 -12.58 5.12
CA SER A 76 0.04 -13.92 4.59
C SER A 76 1.31 -14.01 3.74
N PRO A 77 2.23 -14.95 4.02
CA PRO A 77 3.42 -15.19 3.22
C PRO A 77 3.16 -16.09 1.98
N ASP A 78 1.92 -16.46 1.68
CA ASP A 78 1.60 -17.33 0.55
C ASP A 78 1.60 -16.56 -0.78
N LEU A 79 2.71 -16.61 -1.50
CA LEU A 79 2.84 -15.99 -2.83
C LEU A 79 1.78 -16.50 -3.82
N SER A 80 1.37 -17.77 -3.73
CA SER A 80 0.36 -18.32 -4.64
C SER A 80 -1.02 -17.73 -4.35
N ALA A 81 -1.33 -17.44 -3.08
CA ALA A 81 -2.52 -16.69 -2.70
C ALA A 81 -2.50 -15.27 -3.25
N TRP A 82 -1.40 -14.56 -3.08
CA TRP A 82 -1.24 -13.21 -3.61
C TRP A 82 -1.39 -13.13 -5.13
N ARG A 83 -0.79 -14.06 -5.87
CA ARG A 83 -0.95 -14.10 -7.34
C ARG A 83 -2.41 -14.29 -7.77
N ARG A 84 -3.17 -15.13 -7.06
CA ARG A 84 -4.62 -15.29 -7.30
C ARG A 84 -5.38 -14.00 -7.00
N LEU A 85 -5.15 -13.42 -5.83
CA LEU A 85 -5.78 -12.18 -5.38
C LEU A 85 -5.52 -11.03 -6.37
N LEU A 86 -4.27 -10.86 -6.82
CA LEU A 86 -3.89 -9.85 -7.80
C LEU A 86 -4.59 -10.10 -9.15
N ALA A 87 -4.66 -11.35 -9.61
CA ALA A 87 -5.39 -11.69 -10.84
C ALA A 87 -6.92 -11.45 -10.72
N GLU A 88 -7.52 -11.53 -9.54
CA GLU A 88 -8.94 -11.20 -9.35
C GLU A 88 -9.23 -9.72 -9.57
N GLN A 89 -8.23 -8.84 -9.45
CA GLN A 89 -8.38 -7.38 -9.62
C GLN A 89 -8.74 -6.99 -11.05
N VAL A 90 -8.48 -7.82 -12.06
CA VAL A 90 -8.84 -7.51 -13.45
C VAL A 90 -10.28 -7.87 -13.82
N GLU A 91 -11.09 -8.36 -12.87
CA GLU A 91 -12.53 -8.69 -13.06
C GLU A 91 -12.81 -9.62 -14.27
N GLY A 92 -11.86 -10.50 -14.60
CA GLY A 92 -11.95 -11.41 -15.74
C GLY A 92 -11.73 -10.76 -17.11
N LEU A 93 -11.22 -9.52 -17.17
CA LEU A 93 -10.73 -8.91 -18.39
C LEU A 93 -9.43 -9.62 -18.82
N ASN A 94 -9.34 -9.98 -20.10
CA ASN A 94 -8.15 -10.59 -20.68
C ASN A 94 -7.18 -9.47 -21.12
N ILE A 95 -6.27 -9.11 -20.22
CA ILE A 95 -5.25 -8.08 -20.43
C ILE A 95 -3.89 -8.76 -20.26
N SER A 96 -3.33 -9.27 -21.37
CA SER A 96 -2.15 -10.16 -21.34
C SER A 96 -1.01 -9.61 -20.49
N GLU A 97 -0.69 -8.32 -20.60
CA GLU A 97 0.44 -7.72 -19.88
C GLU A 97 0.20 -7.67 -18.36
N VAL A 98 -1.02 -7.33 -17.93
CA VAL A 98 -1.42 -7.30 -16.51
C VAL A 98 -1.54 -8.71 -15.94
N GLU A 99 -2.14 -9.64 -16.68
CA GLU A 99 -2.25 -11.05 -16.28
C GLU A 99 -0.86 -11.68 -16.15
N ASP A 100 0.03 -11.42 -17.11
CA ASP A 100 1.42 -11.89 -17.07
C ASP A 100 2.17 -11.30 -15.88
N PHE A 101 2.04 -9.99 -15.62
CA PHE A 101 2.69 -9.34 -14.48
C PHE A 101 2.24 -9.97 -13.14
N PHE A 102 0.93 -10.10 -12.91
CA PHE A 102 0.42 -10.67 -11.66
C PHE A 102 0.72 -12.16 -11.52
N ALA A 103 0.70 -12.94 -12.60
CA ALA A 103 1.09 -14.35 -12.58
C ALA A 103 2.57 -14.54 -12.20
N HIS A 104 3.42 -13.57 -12.50
CA HIS A 104 4.86 -13.60 -12.24
C HIS A 104 5.29 -12.76 -11.03
N CYS A 105 4.36 -12.15 -10.26
CA CYS A 105 4.68 -11.43 -9.02
C CYS A 105 5.64 -12.27 -8.16
N SER A 106 6.81 -11.70 -7.88
CA SER A 106 7.93 -12.36 -7.20
C SER A 106 7.80 -12.27 -5.69
N ASP A 107 8.71 -12.94 -4.96
CA ASP A 107 8.89 -12.71 -3.53
C ASP A 107 9.14 -11.22 -3.22
N ASP A 108 9.80 -10.49 -4.11
CA ASP A 108 10.12 -9.07 -3.89
C ASP A 108 8.88 -8.19 -4.08
N CYS A 109 8.01 -8.52 -5.04
CA CYS A 109 6.66 -7.95 -5.19
C CYS A 109 5.79 -8.20 -3.95
N LEU A 110 5.82 -9.40 -3.36
CA LEU A 110 5.12 -9.64 -2.10
C LEU A 110 5.78 -8.89 -0.93
N PHE A 111 7.12 -8.84 -0.91
CA PHE A 111 7.84 -8.16 0.16
C PHE A 111 7.56 -6.66 0.20
N THR A 112 7.28 -6.00 -0.93
CA THR A 112 6.88 -4.58 -0.92
C THR A 112 5.59 -4.35 -0.16
N ILE A 113 4.66 -5.31 -0.13
CA ILE A 113 3.42 -5.22 0.65
C ILE A 113 3.74 -5.25 2.15
N LEU A 114 4.59 -6.17 2.61
CA LEU A 114 5.04 -6.18 4.01
C LEU A 114 5.75 -4.88 4.40
N ALA A 115 6.56 -4.35 3.50
CA ALA A 115 7.28 -3.11 3.71
C ALA A 115 6.35 -1.89 3.73
N GLN A 116 5.28 -1.88 2.92
CA GLN A 116 4.23 -0.88 2.97
C GLN A 116 3.60 -0.83 4.37
N GLU A 117 3.21 -1.99 4.92
CA GLU A 117 2.64 -2.08 6.28
C GLU A 117 3.57 -1.51 7.36
N LEU A 118 4.89 -1.77 7.25
CA LEU A 118 5.86 -1.15 8.16
C LEU A 118 5.98 0.37 7.96
N THR A 119 5.78 0.85 6.73
CA THR A 119 5.93 2.27 6.38
C THR A 119 4.84 3.13 7.02
N HIS A 120 3.63 2.59 7.25
CA HIS A 120 2.56 3.29 7.99
C HIS A 120 2.98 3.73 9.40
N HIS A 121 3.98 3.08 10.00
CA HIS A 121 4.51 3.45 11.32
C HIS A 121 5.50 4.64 11.29
N ALA A 122 5.81 5.21 10.12
CA ALA A 122 6.65 6.39 10.01
C ALA A 122 5.97 7.62 10.63
N ASN A 123 6.68 8.34 11.51
CA ASN A 123 6.15 9.55 12.17
C ASN A 123 6.17 10.80 11.25
N LEU A 124 5.96 10.60 9.95
CA LEU A 124 5.84 11.66 8.94
C LEU A 124 4.40 11.93 8.53
N PHE A 125 3.51 10.98 8.80
CA PHE A 125 2.09 11.10 8.53
C PHE A 125 1.40 11.87 9.66
N VAL A 126 0.44 12.71 9.29
CA VAL A 126 -0.25 13.58 10.23
C VAL A 126 -1.23 12.74 11.04
N GLU A 127 -1.11 12.79 12.37
CA GLU A 127 -2.04 12.11 13.27
C GLU A 127 -3.47 12.67 13.13
N GLU A 128 -4.44 11.77 13.27
CA GLU A 128 -5.84 12.08 13.09
C GLU A 128 -6.40 12.84 14.31
N PHE A 129 -7.15 13.92 14.07
CA PHE A 129 -8.09 14.45 15.05
C PHE A 129 -9.44 13.75 14.87
N ASP A 130 -10.11 13.39 15.97
CA ASP A 130 -11.44 12.77 15.97
C ASP A 130 -12.40 13.53 15.02
N GLY A 131 -12.69 12.91 13.85
CA GLY A 131 -13.66 13.41 12.85
C GLY A 131 -13.10 13.73 11.46
N ASP A 132 -11.79 13.96 11.31
CA ASP A 132 -11.17 14.48 10.06
C ASP A 132 -10.43 13.41 9.23
N ARG A 133 -10.67 12.13 9.54
CA ARG A 133 -9.98 10.95 8.97
C ARG A 133 -9.89 10.87 7.44
N LYS A 134 -10.69 11.67 6.73
CA LYS A 134 -11.10 11.35 5.36
C LYS A 134 -10.26 12.02 4.29
N LEU A 135 -9.59 13.13 4.59
CA LEU A 135 -9.04 14.03 3.56
C LEU A 135 -7.58 13.74 3.15
N ASN A 136 -6.90 12.77 3.75
CA ASN A 136 -5.47 12.53 3.48
C ASN A 136 -5.05 11.05 3.41
N THR A 137 -5.95 10.09 3.57
CA THR A 137 -5.62 8.66 3.51
C THR A 137 -4.93 8.29 2.20
N TRP A 138 -5.38 8.86 1.07
CA TRP A 138 -4.76 8.61 -0.23
C TRP A 138 -3.27 8.97 -0.26
N PHE A 139 -2.87 10.04 0.43
CA PHE A 139 -1.47 10.46 0.44
C PHE A 139 -0.61 9.50 1.26
N GLU A 140 -1.10 9.06 2.42
CA GLU A 140 -0.40 8.08 3.25
C GLU A 140 -0.24 6.74 2.52
N GLU A 141 -1.33 6.21 1.97
CA GLU A 141 -1.33 4.94 1.22
C GLU A 141 -0.46 5.01 -0.03
N GLY A 142 -0.57 6.10 -0.79
CA GLY A 142 0.26 6.34 -1.97
C GLY A 142 1.74 6.45 -1.62
N MET A 143 2.08 7.13 -0.52
CA MET A 143 3.46 7.29 -0.06
C MET A 143 4.04 6.01 0.52
N CYS A 144 3.26 5.21 1.26
CA CYS A 144 3.68 3.90 1.75
C CYS A 144 3.96 2.94 0.59
N ASN A 145 3.13 2.95 -0.45
CA ASN A 145 3.39 2.23 -1.71
C ASN A 145 4.65 2.76 -2.41
N TYR A 146 4.77 4.08 -2.58
CA TYR A 146 5.91 4.68 -3.26
C TYR A 146 7.25 4.35 -2.58
N LEU A 147 7.36 4.60 -1.27
CA LEU A 147 8.61 4.39 -0.52
C LEU A 147 9.01 2.92 -0.49
N SER A 148 8.08 2.02 -0.20
CA SER A 148 8.36 0.58 -0.16
C SER A 148 8.87 0.10 -1.52
N ARG A 149 8.19 0.44 -2.61
CA ARG A 149 8.58 0.04 -3.97
C ARG A 149 9.90 0.69 -4.38
N LYS A 150 10.08 1.99 -4.15
CA LYS A 150 11.26 2.76 -4.59
C LYS A 150 12.56 2.27 -3.97
N HIS A 151 12.53 1.81 -2.71
CA HIS A 151 13.72 1.31 -2.01
C HIS A 151 13.98 -0.18 -2.23
N LEU A 152 12.97 -0.95 -2.65
CA LEU A 152 13.04 -2.42 -2.65
C LEU A 152 13.05 -3.05 -4.03
N LEU A 153 12.46 -2.38 -5.02
CA LEU A 153 12.45 -2.83 -6.40
C LEU A 153 13.60 -2.17 -7.16
N ASP A 154 14.10 -2.85 -8.18
CA ASP A 154 14.98 -2.19 -9.13
C ASP A 154 14.20 -1.23 -10.05
N ASN A 155 14.94 -0.39 -10.80
CA ASN A 155 14.31 0.61 -11.66
C ASN A 155 13.47 0.02 -12.80
N ALA A 156 13.74 -1.21 -13.24
CA ALA A 156 12.95 -1.86 -14.28
C ALA A 156 11.64 -2.39 -13.68
N GLU A 157 11.72 -3.11 -12.56
CA GLU A 157 10.57 -3.63 -11.82
C GLU A 157 9.63 -2.49 -11.36
N PHE A 158 10.19 -1.42 -10.81
CA PHE A 158 9.42 -0.24 -10.38
C PHE A 158 8.64 0.39 -11.54
N LYS A 159 9.28 0.53 -12.70
CA LYS A 159 8.64 1.11 -13.90
C LYS A 159 7.59 0.19 -14.51
N GLU A 160 7.87 -1.11 -14.55
CA GLU A 160 6.92 -2.10 -15.04
C GLU A 160 5.65 -2.08 -14.20
N LEU A 161 5.76 -2.17 -12.87
CA LEU A 161 4.61 -2.06 -11.96
C LEU A 161 3.86 -0.74 -12.12
N THR A 162 4.58 0.38 -12.25
CA THR A 162 3.95 1.69 -12.48
C THR A 162 3.15 1.73 -13.77
N ASN A 163 3.68 1.17 -14.86
CA ASN A 163 2.98 1.13 -16.14
C ASN A 163 1.72 0.26 -16.08
N ILE A 164 1.79 -0.89 -15.39
CA ILE A 164 0.64 -1.77 -15.16
C ILE A 164 -0.46 -1.02 -14.39
N GLU A 165 -0.12 -0.28 -13.35
CA GLU A 165 -1.10 0.48 -12.58
C GLU A 165 -1.67 1.68 -13.36
N VAL A 166 -0.88 2.33 -14.22
CA VAL A 166 -1.39 3.34 -15.17
C VAL A 166 -2.43 2.72 -16.10
N GLU A 167 -2.14 1.56 -16.68
CA GLU A 167 -3.06 0.85 -17.57
C GLU A 167 -4.35 0.46 -16.83
N LEU A 168 -4.24 -0.09 -15.62
CA LEU A 168 -5.38 -0.45 -14.79
C LEU A 168 -6.26 0.76 -14.44
N VAL A 169 -5.65 1.90 -14.08
CA VAL A 169 -6.42 3.13 -13.84
C VAL A 169 -7.12 3.59 -15.11
N GLU A 170 -6.47 3.56 -16.26
CA GLU A 170 -7.09 3.94 -17.54
C GLU A 170 -8.27 3.04 -17.91
N ILE A 171 -8.16 1.74 -17.68
CA ILE A 171 -9.23 0.76 -17.96
C ILE A 171 -10.44 0.97 -17.05
N PHE A 172 -10.21 1.26 -15.77
CA PHE A 172 -11.27 1.30 -14.77
C PHE A 172 -11.79 2.72 -14.45
N LYS A 173 -11.20 3.79 -14.98
CA LYS A 173 -11.58 5.18 -14.63
C LYS A 173 -13.04 5.53 -14.89
N ASP A 174 -13.64 5.03 -15.96
CA ASP A 174 -15.04 5.33 -16.27
C ASP A 174 -15.99 4.62 -15.31
N LYS A 175 -15.54 3.48 -14.75
CA LYS A 175 -16.33 2.64 -13.84
C LYS A 175 -16.21 3.08 -12.38
N TYR A 176 -14.99 3.42 -11.95
CA TYR A 176 -14.66 3.67 -10.53
C TYR A 176 -14.11 5.08 -10.28
N GLY A 177 -13.85 5.91 -11.29
CA GLY A 177 -13.20 7.22 -11.15
C GLY A 177 -14.12 8.42 -10.89
N GLN A 178 -15.41 8.21 -10.65
CA GLN A 178 -16.40 9.30 -10.51
C GLN A 178 -16.42 9.95 -9.11
N HIS A 179 -15.30 9.88 -8.38
CA HIS A 179 -15.14 10.43 -7.04
C HIS A 179 -13.71 10.91 -6.75
N SER A 180 -13.59 11.74 -5.71
CA SER A 180 -12.32 12.29 -5.23
C SER A 180 -11.55 11.28 -4.37
N LEU A 181 -10.22 11.28 -4.45
CA LEU A 181 -9.39 10.50 -3.52
C LEU A 181 -9.39 11.07 -2.10
N ASP A 182 -9.77 12.33 -1.91
CA ASP A 182 -10.02 12.88 -0.57
C ASP A 182 -11.28 12.26 0.08
N GLU A 183 -11.91 11.27 -0.57
CA GLU A 183 -13.05 10.50 -0.05
C GLU A 183 -12.74 8.98 0.03
N LEU A 184 -11.49 8.55 -0.19
CA LEU A 184 -11.06 7.15 -0.37
C LEU A 184 -11.75 6.15 0.60
N GLU A 185 -11.65 6.36 1.92
CA GLU A 185 -12.25 5.43 2.89
C GLU A 185 -13.78 5.56 3.01
N SER A 186 -14.33 6.73 2.66
CA SER A 186 -15.78 6.98 2.76
C SER A 186 -16.56 6.37 1.60
N ASN A 187 -15.86 6.05 0.51
CA ASN A 187 -16.45 5.57 -0.72
C ASN A 187 -16.40 4.05 -0.89
N PHE A 188 -15.98 3.29 0.13
CA PHE A 188 -16.11 1.84 0.12
C PHE A 188 -17.46 1.41 0.70
N PRO A 189 -18.53 1.19 -0.12
CA PRO A 189 -19.67 0.46 0.37
C PRO A 189 -19.21 -0.93 0.87
N GLN A 190 -19.92 -1.49 1.84
CA GLN A 190 -19.64 -2.85 2.36
C GLN A 190 -19.52 -3.91 1.25
N SER A 191 -20.14 -3.67 0.08
CA SER A 191 -20.14 -4.53 -1.10
C SER A 191 -19.13 -4.14 -2.20
N SER A 192 -18.13 -3.28 -1.92
CA SER A 192 -17.13 -2.90 -2.91
C SER A 192 -16.29 -4.12 -3.36
N SER A 193 -16.10 -4.28 -4.67
CA SER A 193 -15.20 -5.30 -5.20
C SER A 193 -13.76 -5.01 -4.79
N LEU A 194 -12.89 -6.02 -4.83
CA LEU A 194 -11.46 -5.84 -4.63
C LEU A 194 -10.91 -4.79 -5.60
N THR A 195 -11.29 -4.86 -6.88
CA THR A 195 -10.88 -3.89 -7.92
C THR A 195 -11.26 -2.46 -7.57
N HIS A 196 -12.46 -2.20 -7.06
CA HIS A 196 -12.86 -0.86 -6.66
C HIS A 196 -11.93 -0.32 -5.57
N ARG A 197 -11.59 -1.12 -4.55
CA ARG A 197 -10.63 -0.72 -3.52
C ARG A 197 -9.25 -0.45 -4.10
N MET A 198 -8.75 -1.39 -4.90
CA MET A 198 -7.42 -1.29 -5.51
C MET A 198 -7.29 -0.11 -6.46
N PHE A 199 -8.37 0.25 -7.15
CA PHE A 199 -8.40 1.40 -8.05
C PHE A 199 -8.01 2.71 -7.36
N ASP A 200 -8.50 2.96 -6.15
CA ASP A 200 -8.11 4.16 -5.41
C ASP A 200 -6.69 4.07 -4.86
N TYR A 201 -6.20 2.88 -4.49
CA TYR A 201 -4.79 2.69 -4.11
C TYR A 201 -3.85 2.94 -5.30
N TRP A 202 -4.17 2.45 -6.50
CA TRP A 202 -3.38 2.72 -7.72
C TRP A 202 -3.35 4.21 -8.02
N ARG A 203 -4.51 4.89 -8.00
CA ARG A 203 -4.58 6.34 -8.20
C ARG A 203 -3.78 7.11 -7.16
N SER A 204 -3.86 6.69 -5.89
CA SER A 204 -3.10 7.27 -4.79
C SER A 204 -1.59 7.18 -5.02
N TYR A 205 -1.10 5.99 -5.37
CA TYR A 205 0.31 5.76 -5.72
C TYR A 205 0.74 6.62 -6.90
N LEU A 206 -0.01 6.64 -8.01
CA LEU A 206 0.36 7.38 -9.21
C LEU A 206 0.44 8.90 -9.00
N ILE A 207 -0.46 9.48 -8.19
CA ILE A 207 -0.35 10.89 -7.81
C ILE A 207 0.90 11.13 -6.97
N VAL A 208 1.17 10.27 -5.97
CA VAL A 208 2.36 10.44 -5.13
C VAL A 208 3.65 10.29 -5.93
N GLU A 209 3.73 9.29 -6.81
CA GLU A 209 4.86 9.12 -7.73
C GLU A 209 5.09 10.38 -8.56
N PHE A 210 4.04 10.94 -9.16
CA PHE A 210 4.16 12.18 -9.93
C PHE A 210 4.59 13.37 -9.06
N LEU A 211 4.01 13.52 -7.88
CA LEU A 211 4.36 14.59 -6.95
C LEU A 211 5.83 14.50 -6.54
N VAL A 212 6.33 13.30 -6.23
CA VAL A 212 7.71 13.09 -5.81
C VAL A 212 8.66 13.21 -7.00
N GLU A 213 8.49 12.42 -8.06
CA GLU A 213 9.47 12.31 -9.14
C GLU A 213 9.45 13.51 -10.07
N VAL A 214 8.26 14.04 -10.39
CA VAL A 214 8.10 15.12 -11.39
C VAL A 214 8.01 16.48 -10.72
N ARG A 215 7.08 16.68 -9.78
CA ARG A 215 6.85 18.02 -9.19
C ARG A 215 7.96 18.44 -8.24
N ALA A 216 8.37 17.53 -7.35
CA ALA A 216 9.41 17.79 -6.36
C ALA A 216 10.82 17.43 -6.86
N ASN A 217 10.97 16.87 -8.07
CA ASN A 217 12.26 16.43 -8.61
C ASN A 217 13.00 15.51 -7.62
N ASN A 218 12.27 14.53 -7.07
CA ASN A 218 12.70 13.56 -6.05
C ASN A 218 13.02 14.15 -4.66
N ASP A 219 12.57 15.37 -4.36
CA ASP A 219 12.70 15.99 -3.03
C ASP A 219 11.55 15.55 -2.09
N LEU A 220 11.76 14.44 -1.40
CA LEU A 220 10.81 13.92 -0.41
C LEU A 220 10.65 14.84 0.81
N ASP A 221 11.72 15.52 1.24
CA ASP A 221 11.67 16.44 2.38
C ASP A 221 10.74 17.62 2.08
N TRP A 222 10.79 18.13 0.85
CA TRP A 222 9.86 19.15 0.37
C TRP A 222 8.42 18.66 0.38
N ILE A 223 8.14 17.46 -0.16
CA ILE A 223 6.77 16.90 -0.19
C ILE A 223 6.20 16.75 1.21
N PHE A 224 6.94 16.15 2.15
CA PHE A 224 6.48 16.02 3.54
C PHE A 224 6.35 17.38 4.23
N SER A 225 7.22 18.35 3.91
CA SER A 225 7.10 19.71 4.44
C SER A 225 5.80 20.39 3.99
N GLU A 226 5.44 20.27 2.71
CA GLU A 226 4.20 20.84 2.17
C GLU A 226 2.97 20.14 2.73
N TYR A 227 2.99 18.81 2.85
CA TYR A 227 1.93 18.05 3.50
C TYR A 227 1.71 18.48 4.97
N ASN A 228 2.78 18.65 5.74
CA ASN A 228 2.70 19.15 7.11
C ASN A 228 2.32 20.65 7.19
N ASN A 229 2.67 21.45 6.17
CA ASN A 229 2.24 22.85 6.07
C ASN A 229 0.73 22.95 5.86
N TRP A 230 0.18 22.11 4.99
CA TRP A 230 -1.27 22.00 4.76
C TRP A 230 -2.03 21.68 6.06
N ASP A 231 -1.54 20.71 6.84
CA ASP A 231 -2.15 20.37 8.14
C ASP A 231 -2.06 21.52 9.14
N ARG A 232 -0.86 22.11 9.32
CA ARG A 232 -0.65 23.24 10.25
C ARG A 232 -1.43 24.49 9.88
N ALA A 233 -1.74 24.67 8.59
CA ALA A 233 -2.62 25.73 8.11
C ALA A 233 -4.10 25.45 8.39
N GLY A 234 -4.44 24.32 9.01
CA GLY A 234 -5.79 23.94 9.41
C GLY A 234 -6.59 23.26 8.31
N ARG A 235 -5.94 22.61 7.32
CA ARG A 235 -6.59 21.84 6.25
C ARG A 235 -7.71 22.62 5.53
N THR A 236 -7.46 23.90 5.25
CA THR A 236 -8.50 24.84 4.76
C THR A 236 -9.08 24.50 3.38
N VAL A 237 -8.39 23.64 2.63
CA VAL A 237 -8.82 23.04 1.36
C VAL A 237 -8.50 21.54 1.39
N PRO A 238 -9.18 20.69 0.58
CA PRO A 238 -8.81 19.28 0.43
C PRO A 238 -7.36 19.10 -0.03
N LEU A 239 -6.74 17.96 0.29
CA LEU A 239 -5.31 17.76 0.04
C LEU A 239 -5.00 17.68 -1.46
N LEU A 240 -5.87 17.05 -2.26
CA LEU A 240 -5.72 17.07 -3.72
C LEU A 240 -5.75 18.49 -4.27
N GLN A 241 -6.63 19.35 -3.74
CA GLN A 241 -6.70 20.75 -4.15
C GLN A 241 -5.43 21.52 -3.75
N TYR A 242 -4.91 21.30 -2.54
CA TYR A 242 -3.67 21.93 -2.07
C TYR A 242 -2.48 21.57 -2.97
N PHE A 243 -2.40 20.31 -3.39
CA PHE A 243 -1.43 19.85 -4.38
C PHE A 243 -1.91 20.05 -5.82
N GLU A 244 -2.98 20.77 -6.12
CA GLU A 244 -3.42 21.05 -7.51
C GLU A 244 -3.61 19.78 -8.39
N MET A 245 -3.98 18.64 -7.78
CA MET A 245 -4.10 17.32 -8.42
C MET A 245 -5.54 16.89 -8.73
N GLU A 246 -6.53 17.77 -8.54
CA GLU A 246 -7.97 17.44 -8.69
C GLU A 246 -8.35 16.88 -10.06
N ASN A 247 -7.61 17.25 -11.12
CA ASN A 247 -7.86 16.82 -12.50
C ASN A 247 -6.77 15.90 -13.04
N PHE A 248 -5.95 15.28 -12.18
CA PHE A 248 -4.79 14.50 -12.63
C PHE A 248 -5.15 13.33 -13.56
N PHE A 249 -6.32 12.73 -13.38
CA PHE A 249 -6.81 11.59 -14.18
C PHE A 249 -7.91 11.96 -15.20
N ASN A 250 -8.20 13.26 -15.38
CA ASN A 250 -9.28 13.75 -16.26
C ASN A 250 -8.76 14.18 -17.64
#